data_AF-A0A0P0JDL0-F1
#
_entry.id   AF-A0A0P0JDL0-F1
#
_cell.length_a   1.000
_cell.length_b   1.000
_cell.length_c   1.000
_cell.angle_alpha   90.00
_cell.angle_beta   90.00
_cell.angle_gamma   90.00
#
_symmetry.space_group_name_H-M   'P 1'
#
loop_
_entity.id
_entity.type
_entity.pdbx_description
1 polymer ?
#
loop_
_entity_poly.entity_id
_entity_poly.type
_entity_poly.pdbx_seq_one_letter_code
_entity_poly.pdbx_strand_id
1 'polypeptide(L)'
;MRPQLSMRWMLPVATGLVIGVAAHLVSVLIMPYQAPADAWARIATLGPTNKVLLVPQAVADNELIPLLDPAFAVAVCRYDLSRGSLKVRAPVTADYTSISFYTRHGLAFYGINDRAAGRNVIDVDLMTPQQKELLPADEEITAADRLIVESPTTTGIAVIRALVREPGARPAVEALLARATCEPAN
;
A
#
# COMPACT_ATOMS: atom_id res chain seq x y z
N MET A 1 -54.36 -4.38 -35.69
CA MET A 1 -52.96 -4.83 -35.82
C MET A 1 -52.34 -4.88 -34.42
N ARG A 2 -51.74 -6.00 -34.04
CA ARG A 2 -51.45 -6.43 -32.66
C ARG A 2 -50.27 -5.66 -32.00
N PRO A 3 -50.49 -4.82 -30.97
CA PRO A 3 -49.42 -4.29 -30.11
C PRO A 3 -48.93 -5.30 -29.05
N GLN A 4 -49.45 -6.53 -29.04
CA GLN A 4 -49.15 -7.51 -27.98
C GLN A 4 -47.76 -8.15 -28.07
N LEU A 5 -47.07 -8.04 -29.22
CA LEU A 5 -45.74 -8.62 -29.37
C LEU A 5 -44.68 -7.76 -28.65
N SER A 6 -44.80 -6.43 -28.64
CA SER A 6 -43.82 -5.54 -28.00
C SER A 6 -43.87 -5.63 -26.46
N MET A 7 -45.05 -5.70 -25.86
CA MET A 7 -45.20 -5.81 -24.40
C MET A 7 -44.66 -7.14 -23.83
N ARG A 8 -44.79 -8.25 -24.57
CA ARG A 8 -44.27 -9.58 -24.16
C ARG A 8 -42.75 -9.62 -24.04
N TRP A 9 -42.04 -8.81 -24.83
CA TRP A 9 -40.58 -8.74 -24.81
C TRP A 9 -40.04 -7.68 -23.85
N MET A 10 -40.85 -6.68 -23.46
CA MET A 10 -40.41 -5.64 -22.52
C MET A 10 -40.00 -6.21 -21.17
N LEU A 11 -40.80 -7.10 -20.58
CA LEU A 11 -40.50 -7.67 -19.27
C LEU A 11 -39.20 -8.50 -19.25
N PRO A 12 -38.99 -9.51 -20.14
CA PRO A 12 -37.75 -10.28 -20.13
C PRO A 12 -36.52 -9.42 -20.49
N VAL A 13 -36.65 -8.41 -21.36
CA VAL A 13 -35.55 -7.48 -21.67
C VAL A 13 -35.20 -6.63 -20.45
N ALA A 14 -36.20 -6.05 -19.77
CA ALA A 14 -35.98 -5.26 -18.56
C ALA A 14 -35.35 -6.12 -17.45
N THR A 15 -35.85 -7.35 -17.25
CA THR A 15 -35.27 -8.29 -16.29
C THR A 15 -33.82 -8.64 -16.64
N GLY A 16 -33.54 -8.93 -17.92
CA GLY A 16 -32.17 -9.19 -18.37
C GLY A 16 -31.24 -8.01 -18.14
N LEU A 17 -31.71 -6.78 -18.38
CA LEU A 17 -30.94 -5.56 -18.15
C LEU A 17 -30.65 -5.36 -16.65
N VAL A 18 -31.65 -5.54 -15.79
CA VAL A 18 -31.48 -5.42 -14.33
C VAL A 18 -30.48 -6.46 -13.81
N ILE A 19 -30.60 -7.72 -14.24
CA ILE A 19 -29.66 -8.78 -13.84
C ILE A 19 -28.26 -8.49 -14.37
N GLY A 20 -28.12 -8.05 -15.63
CA GLY A 20 -26.83 -7.73 -16.23
C GLY A 20 -26.13 -6.58 -15.51
N VAL A 21 -26.86 -5.50 -15.18
CA VAL A 21 -26.34 -4.37 -14.40
C VAL A 21 -25.94 -4.83 -12.99
N ALA A 22 -26.79 -5.60 -12.31
CA ALA A 22 -26.48 -6.11 -10.98
C ALA A 22 -25.22 -7.00 -11.00
N ALA A 23 -25.12 -7.94 -11.94
CA ALA A 23 -23.97 -8.82 -12.08
C ALA A 23 -22.69 -8.04 -12.40
N HIS A 24 -22.76 -7.03 -13.27
CA HIS A 24 -21.64 -6.15 -13.58
C HIS A 24 -21.17 -5.38 -12.35
N LEU A 25 -22.09 -4.70 -11.63
CA LEU A 25 -21.77 -3.94 -10.43
C LEU A 25 -21.15 -4.83 -9.36
N VAL A 26 -21.76 -5.97 -9.07
CA VAL A 26 -21.23 -6.93 -8.09
C VAL A 26 -19.84 -7.40 -8.49
N SER A 27 -19.62 -7.73 -9.77
CA SER A 27 -18.31 -8.19 -10.25
C SER A 27 -17.22 -7.12 -10.09
N VAL A 28 -17.51 -5.86 -10.46
CA VAL A 28 -16.56 -4.74 -10.35
C VAL A 28 -16.24 -4.44 -8.88
N LEU A 29 -17.24 -4.45 -8.00
CA LEU A 29 -17.06 -4.14 -6.58
C LEU A 29 -16.34 -5.27 -5.81
N ILE A 30 -16.53 -6.53 -6.21
CA ILE A 30 -15.88 -7.69 -5.59
C ILE A 30 -14.43 -7.87 -6.06
N MET A 31 -14.11 -7.45 -7.28
CA MET A 31 -12.79 -7.63 -7.90
C MET A 31 -11.60 -7.27 -6.98
N PRO A 32 -11.54 -6.12 -6.28
CA PRO A 32 -10.38 -5.79 -5.43
C PRO A 32 -10.16 -6.75 -4.24
N TYR A 33 -11.18 -7.53 -3.85
CA TYR A 33 -11.09 -8.48 -2.74
C TYR A 33 -10.78 -9.90 -3.19
N GLN A 34 -11.13 -10.26 -4.43
CA GLN A 34 -11.02 -11.61 -4.98
C GLN A 34 -9.92 -11.76 -6.04
N ALA A 35 -9.23 -10.68 -6.41
CA ALA A 35 -8.18 -10.73 -7.41
C ALA A 35 -7.02 -11.65 -6.94
N PRO A 36 -6.75 -12.77 -7.63
CA PRO A 36 -5.74 -13.74 -7.19
C PRO A 36 -4.30 -13.21 -7.32
N ALA A 37 -4.08 -12.21 -8.17
CA ALA A 37 -2.78 -11.60 -8.45
C ALA A 37 -2.75 -10.11 -8.08
N ASP A 38 -3.28 -9.78 -6.89
CA ASP A 38 -3.23 -8.43 -6.33
C ASP A 38 -1.79 -8.01 -5.94
N ALA A 39 -1.62 -6.75 -5.56
CA ALA A 39 -0.31 -6.21 -5.17
C ALA A 39 0.30 -6.98 -3.98
N TRP A 40 -0.54 -7.43 -3.04
CA TRP A 40 -0.11 -8.18 -1.88
C TRP A 40 0.50 -9.54 -2.26
N ALA A 41 -0.20 -10.32 -3.09
CA ALA A 41 0.23 -11.62 -3.57
C ALA A 41 1.51 -11.51 -4.40
N ARG A 42 1.63 -10.48 -5.25
CA ARG A 42 2.85 -10.24 -6.04
C ARG A 42 4.04 -9.91 -5.15
N ILE A 43 3.90 -8.96 -4.23
CA ILE A 43 4.98 -8.58 -3.29
C ILE A 43 5.33 -9.74 -2.35
N ALA A 44 4.37 -10.64 -2.08
CA ALA A 44 4.63 -11.80 -1.22
C ALA A 44 5.73 -12.72 -1.74
N THR A 45 6.02 -12.68 -3.03
CA THR A 45 7.11 -13.45 -3.65
C THR A 45 8.50 -12.92 -3.31
N LEU A 46 8.61 -11.66 -2.85
CA LEU A 46 9.91 -11.05 -2.52
C LEU A 46 10.49 -11.58 -1.20
N GLY A 47 9.65 -11.99 -0.25
CA GLY A 47 10.12 -12.40 1.06
C GLY A 47 9.09 -12.31 2.19
N PRO A 48 9.55 -12.43 3.45
CA PRO A 48 8.69 -12.47 4.62
C PRO A 48 8.03 -11.13 4.93
N THR A 49 6.99 -11.16 5.76
CA THR A 49 6.40 -9.95 6.35
C THR A 49 7.35 -9.28 7.34
N ASN A 50 7.08 -8.02 7.66
CA ASN A 50 7.83 -7.20 8.63
C ASN A 50 9.33 -7.15 8.32
N LYS A 51 9.64 -6.99 7.03
CA LYS A 51 10.98 -6.68 6.51
C LYS A 51 10.83 -5.79 5.30
N VAL A 52 11.76 -4.85 5.15
CA VAL A 52 11.86 -4.04 3.94
C VAL A 52 12.59 -4.84 2.87
N LEU A 53 12.04 -4.83 1.66
CA LEU A 53 12.59 -5.50 0.49
C LEU A 53 12.58 -4.50 -0.67
N LEU A 54 13.69 -4.38 -1.38
CA LEU A 54 13.74 -3.60 -2.61
C LEU A 54 12.90 -4.27 -3.68
N VAL A 55 12.10 -3.47 -4.39
CA VAL A 55 11.37 -3.91 -5.57
C VAL A 55 12.32 -3.85 -6.76
N PRO A 56 12.57 -4.98 -7.45
CA PRO A 56 13.41 -4.98 -8.65
C PRO A 56 12.85 -4.01 -9.70
N GLN A 57 13.75 -3.35 -10.44
CA GLN A 57 13.35 -2.53 -11.58
C GLN A 57 12.58 -3.38 -12.60
N ALA A 58 11.53 -2.79 -13.19
CA ALA A 58 10.81 -3.39 -14.29
C ALA A 58 11.78 -3.63 -15.47
N VAL A 59 11.87 -4.89 -15.90
CA VAL A 59 12.50 -5.25 -17.18
C VAL A 59 11.41 -5.74 -18.12
N ALA A 60 11.64 -5.64 -19.43
CA ALA A 60 10.71 -6.17 -20.43
C ALA A 60 10.33 -7.62 -20.07
N ASP A 61 9.01 -7.89 -20.07
CA ASP A 61 8.39 -9.18 -19.77
C ASP A 61 8.43 -9.67 -18.31
N ASN A 62 8.95 -8.88 -17.35
CA ASN A 62 8.92 -9.23 -15.93
C ASN A 62 8.76 -8.01 -15.00
N GLU A 63 7.53 -7.50 -14.90
CA GLU A 63 7.16 -6.44 -13.96
C GLU A 63 6.47 -7.02 -12.72
N LEU A 64 7.14 -6.95 -11.56
CA LEU A 64 6.53 -7.38 -10.30
C LEU A 64 5.28 -6.54 -9.99
N ILE A 65 5.41 -5.22 -10.10
CA ILE A 65 4.32 -4.27 -9.90
C ILE A 65 4.17 -3.49 -11.21
N PRO A 66 3.01 -3.59 -11.89
CA PRO A 66 2.81 -2.96 -13.18
C PRO A 66 2.73 -1.45 -13.02
N LEU A 67 3.16 -0.72 -14.06
CA LEU A 67 3.10 0.76 -14.10
C LEU A 67 3.87 1.43 -12.95
N LEU A 68 4.92 0.79 -12.46
CA LEU A 68 5.83 1.42 -11.50
C LEU A 68 6.57 2.58 -12.20
N ASP A 69 6.60 3.74 -11.56
CA ASP A 69 7.29 4.90 -12.12
C ASP A 69 8.82 4.65 -12.14
N PRO A 70 9.44 4.59 -13.33
CA PRO A 70 10.87 4.31 -13.44
C PRO A 70 11.74 5.40 -12.81
N ALA A 71 11.22 6.61 -12.54
CA ALA A 71 11.94 7.66 -11.85
C ALA A 71 12.16 7.36 -10.36
N PHE A 72 11.53 6.32 -9.80
CA PHE A 72 11.68 5.97 -8.38
C PHE A 72 12.40 4.64 -8.16
N ALA A 73 13.30 4.62 -7.18
CA ALA A 73 13.66 3.40 -6.49
C ALA A 73 12.55 3.09 -5.48
N VAL A 74 12.09 1.84 -5.43
CA VAL A 74 10.96 1.44 -4.59
C VAL A 74 11.39 0.30 -3.67
N ALA A 75 11.01 0.43 -2.40
CA ALA A 75 11.08 -0.67 -1.44
C ALA A 75 9.72 -0.85 -0.79
N VAL A 76 9.45 -2.04 -0.32
CA VAL A 76 8.16 -2.42 0.27
C VAL A 76 8.37 -3.19 1.56
N CYS A 77 7.49 -2.95 2.53
CA CYS A 77 7.31 -3.83 3.67
C CYS A 77 5.87 -4.34 3.66
N ARG A 78 5.69 -5.66 3.56
CA ARG A 78 4.41 -6.30 3.90
C ARG A 78 4.32 -6.38 5.40
N TYR A 79 3.54 -5.50 6.00
CA TYR A 79 3.39 -5.46 7.45
C TYR A 79 2.31 -6.43 7.94
N ASP A 80 2.53 -6.94 9.14
CA ASP A 80 1.62 -7.75 9.95
C ASP A 80 1.73 -7.31 11.41
N LEU A 81 0.67 -6.67 11.89
CA LEU A 81 0.51 -6.09 13.22
C LEU A 81 -0.09 -7.07 14.22
N SER A 82 -0.32 -8.33 13.86
CA SER A 82 -0.94 -9.33 14.75
C SER A 82 -0.15 -9.58 16.05
N ARG A 83 1.16 -9.32 16.04
CA ARG A 83 2.08 -9.51 17.18
C ARG A 83 2.49 -8.23 17.88
N GLY A 84 2.01 -7.06 17.44
CA GLY A 84 2.39 -5.76 17.99
C GLY A 84 2.52 -4.69 16.93
N SER A 85 2.82 -3.48 17.38
CA SER A 85 3.13 -2.34 16.52
C SER A 85 4.48 -2.52 15.82
N LEU A 86 4.69 -1.79 14.74
CA LEU A 86 5.91 -1.81 13.94
C LEU A 86 6.51 -0.41 13.85
N LYS A 87 7.83 -0.34 13.86
CA LYS A 87 8.59 0.85 13.57
C LYS A 87 9.07 0.81 12.12
N VAL A 88 8.55 1.71 11.30
CA VAL A 88 8.88 1.84 9.88
C VAL A 88 9.77 3.06 9.69
N ARG A 89 11.00 2.84 9.25
CA ARG A 89 12.00 3.89 9.05
C ARG A 89 12.50 3.91 7.63
N ALA A 90 12.60 5.09 7.04
CA ALA A 90 13.22 5.29 5.73
C ALA A 90 14.21 6.46 5.79
N PRO A 91 15.45 6.31 5.30
CA PRO A 91 16.39 7.42 5.22
C PRO A 91 15.91 8.45 4.21
N VAL A 92 16.06 9.73 4.54
CA VAL A 92 15.83 10.83 3.59
C VAL A 92 16.95 10.82 2.56
N THR A 93 16.59 10.76 1.29
CA THR A 93 17.54 10.88 0.17
C THR A 93 17.75 12.35 -0.22
N ALA A 94 18.69 12.62 -1.12
CA ALA A 94 19.03 13.98 -1.54
C ALA A 94 17.87 14.73 -2.22
N ASP A 95 16.93 14.01 -2.82
CA ASP A 95 15.86 14.61 -3.63
C ASP A 95 14.48 14.47 -2.99
N TYR A 96 13.91 13.27 -3.04
CA TYR A 96 12.59 13.01 -2.50
C TYR A 96 12.53 11.61 -1.92
N THR A 97 12.00 11.49 -0.71
CA THR A 97 11.64 10.20 -0.11
C THR A 97 10.25 10.24 0.51
N SER A 98 9.47 9.20 0.30
CA SER A 98 8.15 9.05 0.93
C SER A 98 7.85 7.63 1.38
N ILE A 99 6.95 7.53 2.35
CA ILE A 99 6.34 6.29 2.80
C ILE A 99 4.82 6.44 2.62
N SER A 100 4.20 5.46 1.99
CA SER A 100 2.76 5.39 1.77
C SER A 100 2.24 4.05 2.28
N PHE A 101 1.11 4.07 2.97
CA PHE A 101 0.56 2.89 3.65
C PHE A 101 -0.77 2.48 3.04
N TYR A 102 -0.89 1.19 2.79
CA TYR A 102 -2.03 0.57 2.12
C TYR A 102 -2.52 -0.62 2.94
N THR A 103 -3.83 -0.82 2.98
CA THR A 103 -4.41 -2.06 3.53
C THR A 103 -4.00 -3.27 2.68
N ARG A 104 -4.28 -4.48 3.16
CA ARG A 104 -4.10 -5.73 2.37
C ARG A 104 -4.76 -5.67 0.98
N HIS A 105 -5.87 -4.95 0.86
CA HIS A 105 -6.64 -4.80 -0.38
C HIS A 105 -6.24 -3.57 -1.21
N GLY A 106 -5.10 -2.94 -0.91
CA GLY A 106 -4.57 -1.84 -1.69
C GLY A 106 -5.25 -0.49 -1.47
N LEU A 107 -6.06 -0.34 -0.42
CA LEU A 107 -6.64 0.96 -0.05
C LEU A 107 -5.58 1.81 0.66
N ALA A 108 -5.20 2.94 0.08
CA ALA A 108 -4.30 3.90 0.71
C ALA A 108 -5.00 4.57 1.90
N PHE A 109 -4.36 4.59 3.07
CA PHE A 109 -4.92 5.22 4.27
C PHE A 109 -4.01 6.28 4.89
N TYR A 110 -2.71 6.29 4.55
CA TYR A 110 -1.79 7.31 5.04
C TYR A 110 -0.59 7.49 4.10
N GLY A 111 0.01 8.67 4.10
CA GLY A 111 1.25 8.95 3.36
C GLY A 111 2.03 10.11 3.96
N ILE A 112 3.35 9.98 4.00
CA ILE A 112 4.30 10.99 4.49
C ILE A 112 5.50 11.09 3.55
N ASN A 113 6.12 12.28 3.48
CA ASN A 113 7.38 12.49 2.79
C ASN A 113 8.43 13.13 3.70
N ASP A 114 9.64 13.21 3.20
CA ASP A 114 10.81 13.83 3.82
C ASP A 114 10.62 15.26 4.32
N ARG A 115 9.70 16.06 3.75
CA ARG A 115 9.42 17.42 4.24
C ARG A 115 8.79 17.44 5.62
N ALA A 116 8.12 16.35 6.01
CA ALA A 116 7.56 16.18 7.33
C ALA A 116 8.52 15.45 8.29
N ALA A 117 9.70 15.02 7.81
CA ALA A 117 10.72 14.44 8.67
C ALA A 117 11.44 15.54 9.45
N GLY A 118 11.50 15.42 10.77
CA GLY A 118 12.27 16.35 11.61
C GLY A 118 13.80 16.16 11.53
N ARG A 119 14.27 15.08 10.88
CA ARG A 119 15.68 14.68 10.75
C ARG A 119 15.91 14.02 9.38
N ASN A 120 17.12 13.50 9.14
CA ASN A 120 17.48 12.74 7.92
C ASN A 120 16.83 11.33 7.83
N VAL A 121 15.75 11.08 8.57
CA VAL A 121 15.01 9.82 8.57
C VAL A 121 13.53 10.11 8.79
N ILE A 122 12.68 9.47 8.00
CA ILE A 122 11.24 9.37 8.26
C ILE A 122 11.07 8.22 9.24
N ASP A 123 10.49 8.48 10.42
CA ASP A 123 10.26 7.48 11.47
C ASP A 123 8.77 7.43 11.81
N VAL A 124 8.17 6.25 11.63
CA VAL A 124 6.73 6.02 11.79
C VAL A 124 6.49 4.83 12.70
N ASP A 125 5.72 5.06 13.76
CA ASP A 125 5.17 4.00 14.60
C ASP A 125 3.81 3.59 14.01
N LEU A 126 3.77 2.44 13.35
CA LEU A 126 2.59 1.87 12.70
C LEU A 126 1.91 0.86 13.63
N MET A 127 0.63 1.06 13.91
CA MET A 127 -0.12 0.23 14.86
C MET A 127 -1.62 0.21 14.54
N THR A 128 -2.39 -0.68 15.16
CA THR A 128 -3.86 -0.62 15.08
C THR A 128 -4.41 0.41 16.08
N PRO A 129 -5.66 0.89 15.90
CA PRO A 129 -6.30 1.75 16.89
C PRO A 129 -6.30 1.14 18.31
N GLN A 130 -6.53 -0.17 18.42
CA GLN A 130 -6.53 -0.89 19.70
C GLN A 130 -5.14 -0.94 20.33
N GLN A 131 -4.08 -1.03 19.52
CA GLN A 131 -2.69 -0.99 20.01
C GLN A 131 -2.33 0.43 20.50
N LYS A 132 -2.84 1.47 19.84
CA LYS A 132 -2.64 2.86 20.25
C LYS A 132 -3.30 3.15 21.60
N GLU A 133 -4.51 2.64 21.83
CA GLU A 133 -5.22 2.78 23.11
C GLU A 133 -4.48 2.15 24.30
N LEU A 134 -3.59 1.19 24.03
CA LEU A 134 -2.76 0.52 25.04
C LEU A 134 -1.45 1.27 25.35
N LEU A 135 -1.14 2.33 24.60
CA LEU A 135 0.06 3.14 24.86
C LEU A 135 -0.09 3.91 26.18
N PRO A 136 0.94 3.91 27.04
CA PRO A 136 0.97 4.75 28.23
C PRO A 136 0.82 6.25 27.89
N ALA A 137 0.08 7.00 28.72
CA ALA A 137 -0.20 8.42 28.49
C ALA A 137 1.05 9.33 28.51
N ASP A 138 2.14 8.88 29.14
CA ASP A 138 3.45 9.53 29.10
C ASP A 138 4.19 9.30 27.78
N GLU A 139 3.89 8.20 27.09
CA GLU A 139 4.45 7.91 25.76
C GLU A 139 3.81 8.81 24.68
N GLU A 140 2.53 9.18 24.85
CA GLU A 140 1.81 10.16 24.02
C GLU A 140 2.47 11.56 24.06
N ILE A 141 3.12 11.92 25.17
CA ILE A 141 3.83 13.20 25.34
C ILE A 141 5.21 13.17 24.64
N THR A 142 5.89 12.01 24.62
CA THR A 142 7.14 11.81 23.83
C THR A 142 6.88 11.58 22.34
N ALA A 143 5.62 11.33 21.94
CA ALA A 143 5.21 11.18 20.55
C ALA A 143 5.19 12.52 19.77
N ALA A 144 5.43 13.66 20.42
CA ALA A 144 5.59 14.94 19.71
C ALA A 144 6.72 14.90 18.65
N ASP A 145 7.71 14.02 18.82
CA ASP A 145 8.82 13.77 17.89
C ASP A 145 8.62 12.54 16.97
N ARG A 146 7.56 11.74 17.17
CA ARG A 146 7.34 10.44 16.49
C ARG A 146 5.96 10.38 15.84
N LEU A 147 5.93 10.12 14.53
CA LEU A 147 4.66 10.01 13.82
C LEU A 147 3.99 8.66 14.12
N ILE A 148 2.81 8.69 14.76
CA ILE A 148 1.97 7.51 14.91
C ILE A 148 0.99 7.41 13.74
N VAL A 149 0.95 6.26 13.09
CA VAL A 149 0.01 5.94 12.01
C VAL A 149 -0.86 4.76 12.42
N GLU A 150 -2.18 4.99 12.42
CA GLU A 150 -3.17 3.96 12.74
C GLU A 150 -3.59 3.20 11.47
N SER A 151 -3.31 1.91 11.43
CA SER A 151 -3.75 1.04 10.35
C SER A 151 -5.17 0.54 10.59
N PRO A 152 -6.10 0.69 9.61
CA PRO A 152 -7.45 0.16 9.74
C PRO A 152 -7.52 -1.37 9.60
N THR A 153 -6.40 -2.03 9.25
CA THR A 153 -6.31 -3.48 9.07
C THR A 153 -5.02 -4.02 9.71
N THR A 154 -5.04 -5.26 10.19
CA THR A 154 -3.86 -5.90 10.81
C THR A 154 -2.71 -6.14 9.83
N THR A 155 -2.99 -6.28 8.54
CA THR A 155 -1.98 -6.52 7.50
C THR A 155 -2.12 -5.55 6.35
N GLY A 156 -1.00 -5.19 5.73
CA GLY A 156 -0.99 -4.30 4.56
C GLY A 156 0.42 -3.97 4.10
N ILE A 157 0.56 -2.99 3.23
CA ILE A 157 1.83 -2.69 2.56
C ILE A 157 2.26 -1.27 2.91
N ALA A 158 3.48 -1.12 3.42
CA ALA A 158 4.19 0.14 3.41
C ALA A 158 5.06 0.20 2.15
N VAL A 159 4.85 1.21 1.30
CA VAL A 159 5.61 1.46 0.08
C VAL A 159 6.49 2.67 0.29
N ILE A 160 7.80 2.47 0.18
CA ILE A 160 8.82 3.48 0.32
C ILE A 160 9.32 3.84 -1.08
N ARG A 161 9.27 5.12 -1.43
CA ARG A 161 9.72 5.62 -2.73
C ARG A 161 10.84 6.62 -2.54
N ALA A 162 11.91 6.49 -3.31
CA ALA A 162 12.99 7.46 -3.38
C ALA A 162 13.21 7.91 -4.82
N LEU A 163 13.24 9.22 -5.07
CA LEU A 163 13.42 9.77 -6.40
C LEU A 163 14.86 9.53 -6.88
N VAL A 164 14.98 9.07 -8.11
CA VAL A 164 16.22 8.90 -8.84
C VAL A 164 16.26 9.95 -9.93
N ARG A 165 16.88 11.10 -9.64
CA ARG A 165 16.95 12.26 -10.54
C ARG A 165 17.55 11.93 -11.92
N GLU A 166 18.54 11.05 -11.94
CA GLU A 166 19.24 10.63 -13.16
C GLU A 166 19.59 9.13 -13.12
N PRO A 167 19.62 8.42 -14.26
CA PRO A 167 19.83 6.97 -14.28
C PRO A 167 21.09 6.50 -13.55
N GLY A 168 22.18 7.27 -13.60
CA GLY A 168 23.45 6.97 -12.94
C GLY A 168 23.40 7.01 -11.40
N ALA A 169 22.43 7.72 -10.82
CA ALA A 169 22.28 7.83 -9.37
C ALA A 169 21.56 6.61 -8.75
N ARG A 170 20.93 5.75 -9.56
CA ARG A 170 20.08 4.65 -9.08
C ARG A 170 20.77 3.72 -8.08
N PRO A 171 21.99 3.22 -8.32
CA PRO A 171 22.65 2.32 -7.37
C PRO A 171 22.89 2.97 -6.01
N ALA A 172 23.19 4.28 -5.99
CA ALA A 172 23.39 5.02 -4.75
C ALA A 172 22.07 5.23 -3.99
N VAL A 173 20.98 5.56 -4.71
CA VAL A 173 19.64 5.71 -4.12
C VAL A 173 19.12 4.37 -3.59
N GLU A 174 19.28 3.27 -4.34
CA GLU A 174 18.90 1.92 -3.90
C GLU A 174 19.71 1.47 -2.68
N ALA A 175 21.02 1.76 -2.62
CA ALA A 175 21.85 1.46 -1.46
C ALA A 175 21.45 2.25 -0.20
N LEU A 176 20.98 3.49 -0.36
CA LEU A 176 20.37 4.24 0.74
C LEU A 176 19.04 3.63 1.14
N LEU A 177 18.16 3.37 0.18
CA LEU A 177 16.83 2.82 0.40
C LEU A 177 16.86 1.43 1.06
N ALA A 178 17.89 0.62 0.77
CA ALA A 178 18.13 -0.67 1.42
C ALA A 178 18.37 -0.59 2.94
N ARG A 179 18.64 0.61 3.49
CA ARG A 179 18.78 0.85 4.93
C ARG A 179 17.45 1.10 5.64
N ALA A 180 16.35 1.21 4.89
CA ALA A 180 15.04 1.32 5.47
C ALA A 180 14.69 0.05 6.28
N THR A 181 13.98 0.23 7.38
CA THR A 181 13.62 -0.87 8.30
C THR A 181 12.12 -0.91 8.52
N CYS A 182 11.62 -2.12 8.81
CA CYS A 182 10.23 -2.38 9.16
C CYS A 182 10.28 -3.51 10.18
N GLU A 183 10.28 -3.17 11.46
CA GLU A 183 10.63 -4.09 12.55
C GLU A 183 9.63 -3.91 13.70
N PRO A 184 9.46 -4.90 14.59
CA PRO A 184 8.70 -4.72 15.83
C PRO A 184 9.12 -3.47 16.58
N ALA A 185 8.15 -2.67 17.02
CA ALA A 185 8.41 -1.62 17.99
C ALA A 185 8.64 -2.32 19.34
N ASN A 186 9.90 -2.33 19.80
CA ASN A 186 10.27 -2.85 21.11
C ASN A 186 9.94 -1.85 22.22
#